data_AF-A0A7L3HC02-F1
#
_entry.id   AF-A0A7L3HC02-F1
#
_cell.length_a   1.000
_cell.length_b   1.000
_cell.length_c   1.000
_cell.angle_alpha   90.00
_cell.angle_beta   90.00
_cell.angle_gamma   90.00
#
_symmetry.space_group_name_H-M   'P 1'
#
loop_
_entity.id
_entity.type
_entity.pdbx_description
1 polymer ?
#
loop_
_entity_poly.entity_id
_entity_poly.type
_entity_poly.pdbx_seq_one_letter_code
_entity_poly.pdbx_strand_id
1 'polypeptide(L)'
;RRPPTVICYICGREYGTKSISIHEPQCLKKWHQENDNLPKHLRRPEPKKPEVRTMHAKGFYDLDALNEAAWTSAQAQLVPCDICGRTFLPDRLIVHQRSCKPK
;
A
#
# COMPACT_ATOMS: atom_id res chain seq x y z
N ARG A 1 19.70 15.34 9.28
CA ARG A 1 18.51 14.50 9.57
C ARG A 1 17.67 14.44 8.31
N ARG A 2 17.19 13.26 7.89
CA ARG A 2 16.21 13.17 6.79
C ARG A 2 14.85 13.67 7.30
N PRO A 3 14.04 14.34 6.46
CA PRO A 3 12.69 14.73 6.85
C PRO A 3 11.84 13.50 7.23
N PRO A 4 10.89 13.61 8.17
CA PRO A 4 9.99 12.52 8.49
C PRO A 4 9.15 12.13 7.26
N THR A 5 9.06 10.84 7.01
CA THR A 5 8.27 10.25 5.92
C THR A 5 7.12 9.43 6.48
N VAL A 6 6.09 9.26 5.65
CA VAL A 6 4.92 8.43 5.92
C VAL A 6 4.73 7.42 4.80
N ILE A 7 4.33 6.20 5.16
CA ILE A 7 4.07 5.11 4.23
C ILE A 7 2.64 5.20 3.72
N CYS A 8 2.45 5.09 2.41
CA CYS A 8 1.12 4.93 1.83
C CYS A 8 0.56 3.54 2.15
N TYR A 9 -0.58 3.49 2.85
CA TYR A 9 -1.23 2.25 3.28
C TYR A 9 -1.77 1.36 2.15
N ILE A 10 -1.74 1.86 0.91
CA ILE A 10 -2.22 1.17 -0.29
C ILE A 10 -1.06 0.55 -1.07
N CYS A 11 0.01 1.32 -1.32
CA CYS A 11 1.11 0.91 -2.20
C CYS A 11 2.46 0.74 -1.51
N GLY A 12 2.56 1.04 -0.21
CA GLY A 12 3.76 0.81 0.59
C GLY A 12 4.93 1.76 0.30
N ARG A 13 4.75 2.77 -0.56
CA ARG A 13 5.80 3.78 -0.84
C ARG A 13 5.85 4.87 0.22
N GLU A 14 7.03 5.43 0.41
CA GLU A 14 7.28 6.55 1.31
C GLU A 14 6.99 7.90 0.65
N TYR A 15 6.33 8.79 1.39
CA TYR A 15 6.01 10.16 0.98
C TYR A 15 6.35 11.12 2.11
N GLY A 16 6.48 12.41 1.78
CA GLY A 16 6.51 13.46 2.80
C GLY A 16 5.11 13.63 3.41
N THR A 17 5.07 14.10 4.66
CA THR A 17 3.81 14.32 5.40
C THR A 17 2.80 15.24 4.68
N LYS A 18 3.26 16.12 3.79
CA LYS A 18 2.40 16.97 2.95
C LYS A 18 2.02 16.33 1.61
N SER A 19 2.90 15.54 1.00
CA SER A 19 2.63 14.95 -0.31
C SER A 19 1.73 13.71 -0.23
N ILE A 20 1.66 13.06 0.94
CA ILE A 20 0.79 11.91 1.16
C ILE A 20 -0.70 12.23 0.95
N SER A 21 -1.17 13.41 1.36
CA SER A 21 -2.58 13.80 1.26
C SER A 21 -3.03 14.01 -0.19
N ILE A 22 -2.08 14.32 -1.08
CA ILE A 22 -2.30 14.43 -2.52
C ILE A 22 -2.20 13.04 -3.18
N HIS A 23 -1.32 12.19 -2.66
CA HIS A 23 -1.07 10.86 -3.18
C HIS A 23 -2.19 9.87 -2.87
N GLU A 24 -2.64 9.77 -1.62
CA GLU A 24 -3.61 8.75 -1.16
C GLU A 24 -4.89 8.70 -2.01
N PRO A 25 -5.57 9.83 -2.32
CA PRO A 25 -6.78 9.80 -3.14
C PRO A 25 -6.52 9.30 -4.57
N GLN A 26 -5.39 9.67 -5.15
CA GLN A 26 -5.01 9.23 -6.49
C GLN A 26 -4.64 7.74 -6.50
N CYS A 27 -3.95 7.29 -5.45
CA CYS A 27 -3.59 5.90 -5.27
C CYS A 27 -4.82 5.01 -5.08
N LEU A 28 -5.78 5.45 -4.27
CA LEU A 28 -7.05 4.76 -4.04
C LEU A 28 -7.89 4.71 -5.31
N LYS A 29 -7.99 5.82 -6.05
CA LYS A 29 -8.68 5.86 -7.35
C LYS A 29 -8.08 4.86 -8.35
N LYS A 30 -6.75 4.74 -8.41
CA LYS A 30 -6.08 3.75 -9.27
C LYS A 30 -6.38 2.33 -8.79
N TRP A 31 -6.31 2.09 -7.49
CA TRP A 31 -6.64 0.79 -6.89
C TRP A 31 -8.06 0.34 -7.24
N HIS A 32 -9.06 1.23 -7.15
CA HIS A 32 -10.45 0.91 -7.53
C HIS A 32 -10.56 0.48 -8.98
N GLN A 33 -9.97 1.23 -9.91
CA GLN A 33 -9.99 0.88 -11.34
C GLN A 33 -9.37 -0.50 -11.59
N GLU A 34 -8.23 -0.78 -10.97
CA GLU A 34 -7.58 -2.09 -11.08
C GLU A 34 -8.44 -3.20 -10.48
N ASN A 35 -9.07 -2.95 -9.33
CA ASN A 35 -9.89 -3.93 -8.64
C ASN A 35 -11.23 -4.19 -9.35
N ASP A 36 -11.85 -3.17 -9.93
CA ASP A 36 -13.12 -3.29 -10.66
C ASP A 36 -12.96 -4.06 -11.97
N ASN A 37 -11.79 -3.98 -12.59
CA ASN A 37 -11.42 -4.77 -13.77
C ASN A 37 -11.19 -6.25 -13.45
N LEU A 38 -11.12 -6.64 -12.18
CA LEU A 38 -11.03 -8.05 -11.79
C LEU A 38 -12.42 -8.71 -11.78
N PRO A 39 -12.50 -10.01 -12.14
CA PRO A 39 -13.68 -10.82 -11.87
C PRO A 39 -14.12 -10.69 -10.40
N LYS A 40 -15.43 -10.66 -10.14
CA LYS A 40 -16.00 -10.41 -8.79
C LYS A 40 -15.35 -11.26 -7.68
N HIS A 41 -15.02 -12.52 -7.99
CA HIS A 41 -14.40 -13.46 -7.05
C HIS A 41 -12.90 -13.22 -6.78
N LEU A 42 -12.22 -12.40 -7.61
CA LEU A 42 -10.82 -12.01 -7.45
C LEU A 42 -10.65 -10.58 -6.95
N ARG A 43 -11.76 -9.85 -6.75
CA ARG A 43 -11.72 -8.50 -6.19
C ARG A 43 -11.23 -8.55 -4.75
N ARG A 44 -10.30 -7.67 -4.44
CA ARG A 44 -9.74 -7.50 -3.11
C ARG A 44 -10.63 -6.55 -2.28
N PRO A 45 -10.66 -6.71 -0.95
CA PRO A 45 -11.28 -5.73 -0.07
C PRO A 45 -10.52 -4.41 -0.14
N GLU A 46 -11.27 -3.31 -0.02
CA GLU A 46 -10.70 -1.96 -0.01
C GLU A 46 -9.67 -1.81 1.11
N PRO A 47 -8.47 -1.27 0.82
CA PRO A 47 -7.49 -0.99 1.84
C PRO A 47 -8.05 0.04 2.82
N LYS A 48 -7.96 -0.25 4.12
CA LYS A 48 -8.46 0.66 5.16
C LYS A 48 -7.34 1.58 5.61
N LYS A 49 -7.60 2.88 5.59
CA LYS A 49 -6.69 3.87 6.16
C LYS A 49 -6.53 3.58 7.66
N PRO A 50 -5.31 3.39 8.18
CA PRO A 50 -5.10 3.21 9.61
C PRO A 50 -5.58 4.44 10.38
N GLU A 51 -6.60 4.27 11.23
CA GLU A 51 -7.02 5.29 12.18
C GLU A 51 -6.09 5.24 13.39
N VAL A 52 -5.01 6.02 13.38
CA VAL A 52 -4.17 6.14 14.57
C VAL A 52 -4.77 7.20 15.47
N ARG A 53 -5.39 6.73 16.55
CA ARG A 53 -5.84 7.56 17.67
C ARG A 53 -4.64 8.33 18.21
N THR A 54 -4.82 9.63 18.44
CA THR A 54 -3.86 10.48 19.12
C THR A 54 -3.62 9.96 20.53
N MET A 55 -2.59 9.13 20.72
CA MET A 55 -2.24 8.65 22.05
C MET A 55 -1.44 9.74 22.77
N HIS A 56 -2.09 10.33 23.78
CA HIS A 56 -1.56 11.15 24.87
C HIS A 56 -1.46 12.68 24.71
N ALA A 57 -1.65 13.31 25.88
CA ALA A 57 -1.83 14.73 26.21
C ALA A 57 -0.68 15.70 25.82
N LYS A 58 0.15 15.35 24.83
CA LYS A 58 1.24 16.20 24.31
C LYS A 58 1.30 16.30 22.79
N GLY A 59 0.34 15.73 22.05
CA GLY A 59 0.19 15.98 20.61
C GLY A 59 1.31 15.44 19.71
N PHE A 60 2.10 14.48 20.20
CA PHE A 60 3.11 13.80 19.38
C PHE A 60 2.51 12.54 18.77
N TYR A 61 2.61 12.42 17.44
CA TYR A 61 2.22 11.20 16.71
C TYR A 61 3.35 10.18 16.82
N ASP A 62 3.01 8.93 17.15
CA ASP A 62 3.93 7.80 16.93
C ASP A 62 3.97 7.51 15.42
N LEU A 63 4.89 8.20 14.73
CA LEU A 63 5.08 8.06 13.29
C LEU A 63 5.52 6.65 12.91
N ASP A 64 6.23 5.95 13.79
CA ASP A 64 6.70 4.60 13.52
C ASP A 64 5.53 3.62 13.57
N ALA A 65 4.67 3.70 14.58
CA ALA A 65 3.45 2.89 14.65
C ALA A 65 2.48 3.18 13.48
N LEU A 66 2.36 4.44 13.06
CA LEU A 66 1.61 4.83 11.86
C LEU A 66 2.15 4.17 10.60
N ASN A 67 3.47 4.21 10.43
CA ASN A 67 4.14 3.62 9.28
C ASN A 67 4.05 2.10 9.27
N GLU A 68 4.15 1.45 10.43
CA GLU A 68 3.99 0.01 10.55
C GLU A 68 2.56 -0.45 10.21
N ALA A 69 1.55 0.27 10.70
CA ALA A 69 0.16 -0.01 10.36
C ALA A 69 -0.12 0.19 8.86
N ALA A 70 0.41 1.26 8.27
CA ALA A 70 0.31 1.51 6.84
C ALA A 70 1.05 0.45 6.02
N TRP A 71 2.24 0.03 6.46
CA TRP A 71 3.01 -1.02 5.81
C TRP A 71 2.24 -2.34 5.80
N THR A 72 1.69 -2.75 6.95
CA THR A 72 0.88 -3.98 7.07
C THR A 72 -0.33 -3.95 6.13
N SER A 73 -1.04 -2.81 6.06
CA SER A 73 -2.14 -2.62 5.11
C SER A 73 -1.68 -2.76 3.66
N ALA A 74 -0.54 -2.17 3.29
CA ALA A 74 -0.02 -2.25 1.93
C ALA A 74 0.43 -3.67 1.55
N GLN A 75 1.01 -4.42 2.50
CA GLN A 75 1.39 -5.82 2.28
C GLN A 75 0.17 -6.71 1.98
N ALA A 76 -0.97 -6.44 2.64
CA ALA A 76 -2.23 -7.16 2.38
C ALA A 76 -2.78 -6.93 0.96
N GLN A 77 -2.30 -5.93 0.23
CA GLN A 77 -2.70 -5.64 -1.15
C GLN A 77 -1.84 -6.34 -2.21
N LEU A 78 -0.74 -6.99 -1.80
CA LEU A 78 0.14 -7.68 -2.72
C LEU A 78 -0.46 -9.01 -3.19
N VAL A 79 -0.24 -9.32 -4.46
CA VAL A 79 -0.69 -10.56 -5.10
C VAL A 79 0.51 -11.44 -5.44
N PRO A 80 0.44 -12.77 -5.20
CA PRO A 80 1.52 -13.68 -5.54
C PRO A 80 1.64 -13.87 -7.05
N CYS A 81 2.87 -14.09 -7.52
CA CYS A 81 3.15 -14.51 -8.88
C CYS A 81 2.93 -16.01 -9.03
N ASP A 82 2.11 -16.43 -9.99
CA ASP A 82 1.80 -17.84 -10.23
C ASP A 82 3.00 -18.68 -10.69
N ILE A 83 4.10 -18.04 -11.10
CA ILE A 83 5.31 -18.72 -11.59
C ILE A 83 6.33 -18.96 -10.47
N CYS A 84 6.56 -17.97 -9.59
CA CYS A 84 7.62 -18.04 -8.58
C CYS A 84 7.17 -17.81 -7.13
N GLY A 85 5.89 -17.50 -6.90
CA GLY A 85 5.28 -17.28 -5.60
C GLY A 85 5.63 -15.94 -4.92
N ARG A 86 6.48 -15.11 -5.50
CA ARG A 86 6.78 -13.77 -4.96
C ARG A 86 5.58 -12.84 -5.09
N THR A 87 5.38 -11.96 -4.11
CA THR A 87 4.24 -11.04 -4.08
C THR A 87 4.60 -9.67 -4.65
N PHE A 88 3.66 -9.05 -5.37
CA PHE A 88 3.82 -7.76 -6.02
C PHE A 88 2.51 -6.97 -5.99
N LEU A 89 2.60 -5.66 -6.18
CA LEU A 89 1.42 -4.90 -6.61
C LEU A 89 0.99 -5.36 -8.01
N PRO A 90 -0.31 -5.34 -8.35
CA PRO A 90 -0.80 -5.81 -9.65
C PRO A 90 -0.08 -5.20 -10.86
N ASP A 91 0.18 -3.89 -10.82
CA ASP A 91 0.89 -3.17 -11.89
C ASP A 91 2.34 -3.64 -12.08
N ARG A 92 3.02 -3.99 -10.98
CA ARG A 92 4.38 -4.55 -10.99
C ARG A 92 4.41 -6.02 -11.37
N LEU A 93 3.38 -6.78 -11.00
CA LEU A 93 3.29 -8.21 -11.32
C LEU A 93 3.33 -8.45 -12.83
N ILE A 94 2.60 -7.64 -13.61
CA ILE A 94 2.55 -7.74 -15.08
C ILE A 94 3.96 -7.60 -15.68
N VAL A 95 4.75 -6.64 -15.21
CA VAL A 95 6.11 -6.43 -15.70
C VAL A 95 7.02 -7.59 -15.27
N HIS A 96 6.89 -8.05 -14.02
CA HIS A 96 7.65 -9.16 -13.50
C HIS A 96 7.41 -10.47 -14.27
N GLN A 97 6.15 -10.80 -14.57
CA GLN A 97 5.79 -12.05 -15.25
C GLN A 97 6.42 -12.19 -16.64
N ARG A 98 6.75 -11.09 -17.33
CA ARG A 98 7.41 -11.10 -18.65
C ARG A 98 8.78 -11.77 -18.66
N SER A 99 9.49 -11.74 -17.54
CA SER A 99 10.84 -12.30 -17.41
C SER A 99 10.97 -13.23 -16.19
N CYS A 100 9.85 -13.63 -15.61
CA CYS A 100 9.85 -14.50 -14.45
C CYS A 100 10.35 -15.90 -14.81
N LYS A 101 11.14 -16.48 -13.91
CA LYS A 101 11.62 -17.85 -14.00
C LYS A 101 11.08 -18.65 -12.81
N PRO A 102 10.75 -19.94 -13.00
CA PRO A 102 10.45 -20.84 -11.89
C PRO A 102 11.60 -20.86 -10.87
N LYS A 103 11.28 -21.14 -9.61
CA LYS A 103 12.28 -21.34 -8.56
C LYS A 103 13.10 -22.60 -8.81
#